data_AF-A0A8D0DF62-F1
#
_entry.id   AF-A0A8D0DF62-F1
#
_cell.length_a   1.000
_cell.length_b   1.000
_cell.length_c   1.000
_cell.angle_alpha   90.00
_cell.angle_beta   90.00
_cell.angle_gamma   90.00
#
_symmetry.space_group_name_H-M   'P 1'
#
loop_
_entity.id
_entity.type
_entity.pdbx_description
1 polymer ?
#
loop_
_entity_poly.entity_id
_entity_poly.type
_entity_poly.pdbx_seq_one_letter_code
_entity_poly.pdbx_strand_id
1 'polypeptide(L)'
;MLFGFFPFRYRVIYVFVHVIGLQSEKAQSPPQRGLPSPTENTISVRVTTMDAELEFAIQPNTTGKQLFDQVVKTIGLREVWYFGLQYQDTKGFSTWLKLNKKVTAQDVRKESPLLFKFRAKFFPEDVTEELIQDATQRLFFLQVKEGILNDDIYCPPETAVLLASYAVQAKYADYNKEVHTPGYLSSEQLLPQRVLDQHKLNKEQWEERIQVWHEEHKSMMREESMMEYLKIAQDLEMYGVNYFSIKNKKGTELWLGVDHTLCLSSLLDFVFYAPRLRINKRILALCMGNHELYMRRRKPDTIEVQQMKAQAREEKNHKKMERALLENEKRKREVAEKEKEKIEKEKEELMDRLKQIEEQTKKAQQELEEQTQRALELELERKSAMEEAERLENELKGAEDAKVALLQQSQSQMKNQEHLATELADLTSKISLLEDAKKKKEDEAMQWQQKATTVQEDLEKTKEELKNKVMAAHIQEPLNAENEQDDENDESNAEASAEFTDAATYKDRSEEERMTEAEKNERLQKHLLALSSELANARDESKKTVNDIIHAENMRAGRDKYKTLRQIRSGNTKQRIDEFECM
;
A
#
# COMPACT_ATOMS: atom_id res chain seq x y z
N MET A 1 58.86 -3.95 -5.27
CA MET A 1 58.18 -4.98 -4.45
C MET A 1 56.70 -4.87 -4.81
N LEU A 2 56.04 -5.82 -5.49
CA LEU A 2 55.58 -7.15 -4.98
C LEU A 2 54.79 -6.94 -3.66
N PHE A 3 53.46 -7.10 -3.51
CA PHE A 3 52.31 -7.56 -4.32
C PHE A 3 51.04 -6.74 -3.91
N GLY A 4 49.83 -6.83 -4.49
CA GLY A 4 49.36 -7.51 -5.71
C GLY A 4 47.86 -7.89 -5.72
N PHE A 5 47.01 -7.08 -6.37
CA PHE A 5 45.61 -7.30 -6.82
C PHE A 5 44.40 -7.37 -5.83
N PHE A 6 43.34 -6.66 -6.26
CA PHE A 6 41.91 -6.68 -5.87
C PHE A 6 41.22 -8.07 -6.12
N PRO A 7 39.89 -8.22 -5.94
CA PRO A 7 39.06 -8.16 -4.71
C PRO A 7 38.26 -9.48 -4.55
N PHE A 8 37.36 -9.62 -3.55
CA PHE A 8 36.41 -10.75 -3.55
C PHE A 8 34.94 -10.38 -3.30
N ARG A 9 34.08 -10.98 -4.12
CA ARG A 9 32.61 -10.84 -4.16
C ARG A 9 31.92 -11.81 -3.19
N TYR A 10 30.71 -11.42 -2.78
CA TYR A 10 29.67 -12.30 -2.25
C TYR A 10 29.53 -13.65 -2.99
N ARG A 11 29.28 -14.74 -2.25
CA ARG A 11 28.16 -15.64 -2.56
C ARG A 11 27.74 -16.57 -1.42
N VAL A 12 26.43 -16.68 -1.27
CA VAL A 12 25.71 -17.66 -0.44
C VAL A 12 25.89 -19.07 -1.02
N ILE A 13 26.03 -20.09 -0.17
CA ILE A 13 25.98 -21.50 -0.56
C ILE A 13 24.90 -22.22 0.26
N TYR A 14 23.81 -22.62 -0.42
CA TYR A 14 22.90 -23.66 0.06
C TYR A 14 23.57 -25.03 -0.12
N VAL A 15 23.43 -25.93 0.85
CA VAL A 15 23.79 -27.35 0.68
C VAL A 15 22.58 -28.22 0.97
N PHE A 16 21.97 -28.74 -0.09
CA PHE A 16 21.08 -29.90 -0.04
C PHE A 16 21.92 -31.16 0.18
N VAL A 17 21.50 -32.04 1.08
CA VAL A 17 22.05 -33.41 1.17
C VAL A 17 20.96 -34.41 0.80
N HIS A 18 21.08 -35.00 -0.38
CA HIS A 18 20.35 -36.21 -0.76
C HIS A 18 21.22 -37.43 -0.42
N VAL A 19 20.64 -38.39 0.28
CA VAL A 19 21.33 -39.63 0.67
C VAL A 19 21.11 -40.69 -0.42
N ILE A 20 22.20 -41.17 -1.01
CA ILE A 20 22.19 -42.38 -1.84
C ILE A 20 22.74 -43.52 -0.98
N GLY A 21 21.99 -44.62 -0.88
CA GLY A 21 22.37 -45.80 -0.09
C GLY A 21 23.11 -46.85 -0.92
N LEU A 22 23.99 -47.61 -0.26
CA LEU A 22 24.55 -48.86 -0.75
C LEU A 22 24.65 -49.89 0.39
N GLN A 23 24.15 -51.10 0.14
CA GLN A 23 24.46 -52.34 0.88
C GLN A 23 25.74 -52.96 0.25
N SER A 24 26.50 -53.91 0.80
CA SER A 24 26.46 -54.75 2.01
C SER A 24 27.91 -55.03 2.46
N GLU A 25 28.25 -55.52 3.66
CA GLU A 25 28.29 -56.96 4.01
C GLU A 25 28.47 -57.19 5.54
N LYS A 26 28.40 -58.45 5.98
CA LYS A 26 28.32 -58.88 7.39
C LYS A 26 29.69 -58.96 8.09
N ALA A 27 29.74 -58.52 9.35
CA ALA A 27 30.71 -58.97 10.35
C ALA A 27 30.01 -59.18 11.71
N GLN A 28 30.37 -60.25 12.43
CA GLN A 28 29.77 -60.60 13.73
C GLN A 28 30.42 -59.84 14.91
N SER A 29 29.65 -59.67 15.98
CA SER A 29 29.89 -58.73 17.09
C SER A 29 30.85 -59.24 18.18
N PRO A 30 31.71 -58.37 18.76
CA PRO A 30 32.20 -58.50 20.13
C PRO A 30 31.16 -58.00 21.16
N PRO A 31 31.29 -58.35 22.45
CA PRO A 31 30.18 -58.27 23.40
C PRO A 31 29.86 -56.85 23.89
N GLN A 32 28.59 -56.66 24.23
CA GLN A 32 28.04 -55.46 24.86
C GLN A 32 28.77 -55.15 26.18
N ARG A 33 29.45 -53.99 26.24
CA ARG A 33 29.54 -53.25 27.51
C ARG A 33 28.27 -52.41 27.62
N GLY A 34 27.38 -52.80 28.52
CA GLY A 34 26.12 -52.10 28.74
C GLY A 34 26.35 -50.66 29.16
N LEU A 35 26.08 -49.73 28.25
CA LEU A 35 25.72 -48.37 28.63
C LEU A 35 24.33 -48.45 29.30
N PRO A 36 24.13 -47.88 30.50
CA PRO A 36 22.80 -47.79 31.05
C PRO A 36 21.98 -46.88 30.14
N SER A 37 20.85 -47.37 29.66
CA SER A 37 19.80 -46.53 29.09
C SER A 37 18.97 -45.96 30.24
N PRO A 38 19.13 -44.68 30.64
CA PRO A 38 18.01 -44.01 31.25
C PRO A 38 16.99 -43.78 30.13
N THR A 39 15.79 -44.34 30.29
CA THR A 39 14.60 -43.63 29.81
C THR A 39 14.58 -42.31 30.58
N GLU A 40 15.14 -41.24 30.01
CA GLU A 40 15.00 -39.92 30.60
C GLU A 40 13.50 -39.62 30.65
N ASN A 41 12.95 -39.53 31.86
CA ASN A 41 11.55 -39.22 32.11
C ASN A 41 11.30 -37.74 31.79
N THR A 42 11.36 -37.40 30.50
CA THR A 42 11.08 -36.07 30.00
C THR A 42 9.59 -35.75 30.16
N ILE A 43 9.32 -34.51 30.51
CA ILE A 43 7.96 -34.01 30.76
C ILE A 43 7.61 -33.12 29.58
N SER A 44 6.54 -33.46 28.86
CA SER A 44 6.01 -32.62 27.79
C SER A 44 5.34 -31.37 28.35
N VAL A 45 5.64 -30.22 27.75
CA VAL A 45 5.19 -28.89 28.16
C VAL A 45 4.72 -28.13 26.93
N ARG A 46 3.55 -27.50 27.00
CA ARG A 46 3.04 -26.57 25.99
C ARG A 46 2.98 -25.17 26.58
N VAL A 47 3.52 -24.21 25.85
CA VAL A 47 3.50 -22.79 26.18
C VAL A 47 2.79 -22.04 25.06
N THR A 48 1.60 -21.51 25.35
CA THR A 48 0.81 -20.68 24.42
C THR A 48 1.14 -19.21 24.68
N THR A 49 1.68 -18.50 23.68
CA THR A 49 1.87 -17.04 23.70
C THR A 49 0.54 -16.35 23.34
N MET A 50 0.57 -15.16 22.73
CA MET A 50 -0.62 -14.56 22.10
C MET A 50 -0.80 -14.98 20.64
N ASP A 51 0.24 -15.51 20.02
CA ASP A 51 0.41 -15.64 18.56
C ASP A 51 1.04 -16.99 18.12
N ALA A 52 1.47 -17.83 19.07
CA ALA A 52 2.10 -19.12 18.82
C ALA A 52 1.82 -20.13 19.94
N GLU A 53 1.87 -21.42 19.61
CA GLU A 53 2.01 -22.51 20.58
C GLU A 53 3.39 -23.13 20.45
N LEU A 54 4.09 -23.30 21.57
CA LEU A 54 5.44 -23.87 21.62
C LEU A 54 5.39 -25.15 22.46
N GLU A 55 5.87 -26.27 21.92
CA GLU A 55 5.97 -27.53 22.66
C GLU A 55 7.44 -27.88 22.94
N PHE A 56 7.70 -28.29 24.19
CA PHE A 56 9.03 -28.61 24.69
C PHE A 56 9.01 -29.88 25.53
N ALA A 57 10.13 -30.61 25.52
CA ALA A 57 10.42 -31.63 26.52
C ALA A 57 11.34 -31.03 27.59
N ILE A 58 10.93 -31.02 28.86
CA ILE A 58 11.76 -30.59 29.99
C ILE A 58 12.19 -31.77 30.86
N GLN A 59 13.28 -31.61 31.59
CA GLN A 59 13.73 -32.59 32.57
C GLN A 59 12.99 -32.40 33.92
N PRO A 60 12.81 -33.43 34.76
CA PRO A 60 12.13 -33.30 36.05
C PRO A 60 12.81 -32.33 37.03
N ASN A 61 14.09 -32.02 36.81
CA ASN A 61 14.87 -31.06 37.58
C ASN A 61 14.81 -29.62 37.02
N THR A 62 14.21 -29.39 35.85
CA THR A 62 14.14 -28.08 35.18
C THR A 62 13.46 -27.04 36.07
N THR A 63 14.14 -25.90 36.21
CA THR A 63 13.65 -24.71 36.94
C THR A 63 12.71 -23.88 36.09
N GLY A 64 11.85 -23.09 36.75
CA GLY A 64 10.99 -22.14 36.05
C GLY A 64 11.79 -21.12 35.23
N LYS A 65 13.00 -20.74 35.67
CA LYS A 65 13.90 -19.88 34.90
C LYS A 65 14.36 -20.56 33.61
N GLN A 66 14.78 -21.82 33.65
CA GLN A 66 15.22 -22.54 32.45
C GLN A 66 14.10 -22.69 31.41
N LEU A 67 12.87 -23.02 31.84
CA LEU A 67 11.71 -23.07 30.94
C LEU A 67 11.38 -21.68 30.37
N PHE A 68 11.39 -20.64 31.20
CA PHE A 68 11.15 -19.27 30.76
C PHE A 68 12.22 -18.76 29.79
N ASP A 69 13.50 -18.97 30.09
CA ASP A 69 14.65 -18.63 29.24
C ASP A 69 14.57 -19.33 27.87
N GLN A 70 14.07 -20.57 27.83
CA GLN A 70 13.86 -21.32 26.59
C GLN A 70 12.73 -20.70 25.74
N VAL A 71 11.61 -20.34 26.36
CA VAL A 71 10.49 -19.66 25.68
C VAL A 71 10.93 -18.35 25.07
N VAL A 72 11.53 -17.45 25.86
CA VAL A 72 11.91 -16.10 25.39
C VAL A 72 12.98 -16.12 24.30
N LYS A 73 13.93 -17.08 24.36
CA LYS A 73 14.90 -17.31 23.28
C LYS A 73 14.23 -17.80 21.99
N THR A 74 13.23 -18.67 22.08
CA THR A 74 12.53 -19.22 20.91
C THR A 74 11.74 -18.14 20.16
N ILE A 75 11.19 -17.15 20.89
CA ILE A 75 10.43 -16.02 20.30
C ILE A 75 11.29 -14.77 20.02
N GLY A 76 12.59 -14.79 20.33
CA GLY A 76 13.50 -13.64 20.11
C GLY A 76 13.31 -12.46 21.08
N LEU A 77 12.70 -12.67 22.24
CA LEU A 77 12.35 -11.60 23.18
C LEU A 77 13.43 -11.40 24.25
N ARG A 78 13.89 -10.15 24.40
CA ARG A 78 14.90 -9.70 25.37
C ARG A 78 14.32 -8.88 26.52
N GLU A 79 13.18 -8.21 26.31
CA GLU A 79 12.45 -7.40 27.32
C GLU A 79 11.70 -8.26 28.35
N VAL A 80 12.40 -9.23 28.91
CA VAL A 80 11.85 -10.32 29.73
C VAL A 80 11.15 -9.86 31.01
N TRP A 81 11.45 -8.66 31.49
CA TRP A 81 10.99 -8.12 32.76
C TRP A 81 9.48 -7.84 32.82
N TYR A 82 8.80 -7.72 31.68
CA TYR A 82 7.33 -7.61 31.65
C TYR A 82 6.61 -8.95 31.80
N PHE A 83 7.25 -10.07 31.43
CA PHE A 83 6.55 -11.33 31.13
C PHE A 83 6.65 -12.36 32.25
N GLY A 84 5.74 -13.34 32.20
CA GLY A 84 5.77 -14.53 33.04
C GLY A 84 5.06 -15.71 32.39
N LEU A 85 5.23 -16.89 33.00
CA LEU A 85 4.46 -18.08 32.67
C LEU A 85 3.34 -18.26 33.69
N GLN A 86 2.10 -18.30 33.21
CA GLN A 86 0.90 -18.52 33.99
C GLN A 86 0.40 -19.96 33.78
N TYR A 87 -0.02 -20.65 34.83
CA TYR A 87 -0.58 -22.01 34.76
C TYR A 87 -1.79 -22.15 35.69
N GLN A 88 -2.58 -23.20 35.48
CA GLN A 88 -3.63 -23.59 36.40
C GLN A 88 -3.07 -24.59 37.42
N ASP A 89 -3.26 -24.31 38.72
CA ASP A 89 -2.87 -25.24 39.78
C ASP A 89 -3.86 -26.42 39.91
N THR A 90 -3.48 -27.42 40.72
CA THR A 90 -4.33 -28.57 41.06
C THR A 90 -5.69 -28.22 41.69
N LYS A 91 -5.91 -26.95 42.10
CA LYS A 91 -7.15 -26.44 42.69
C LYS A 91 -7.93 -25.54 41.72
N GLY A 92 -7.55 -25.51 40.44
CA GLY A 92 -8.23 -24.77 39.38
C GLY A 92 -7.86 -23.28 39.30
N PHE A 93 -6.95 -22.77 40.13
CA PHE A 93 -6.62 -21.35 40.18
C PHE A 93 -5.43 -20.98 39.29
N SER A 94 -5.57 -19.85 38.58
CA SER A 94 -4.47 -19.23 37.84
C SER A 94 -3.32 -18.77 38.76
N THR A 95 -2.09 -19.10 38.37
CA THR A 95 -0.86 -18.90 39.17
C THR A 95 0.32 -18.58 38.27
N TRP A 96 1.21 -17.68 38.73
CA TRP A 96 2.48 -17.40 38.05
C TRP A 96 3.59 -18.37 38.50
N LEU A 97 4.34 -18.90 37.53
CA LEU A 97 5.49 -19.77 37.75
C LEU A 97 6.64 -19.01 38.43
N LYS A 98 7.21 -19.60 39.49
CA LYS A 98 8.37 -19.04 40.20
C LYS A 98 9.64 -19.52 39.50
N LEU A 99 10.42 -18.57 39.01
CA LEU A 99 11.63 -18.84 38.22
C LEU A 99 12.70 -19.60 39.04
N ASN A 100 12.80 -19.30 40.34
CA ASN A 100 13.76 -19.90 41.27
C ASN A 100 13.35 -21.29 41.84
N LYS A 101 12.30 -21.93 41.31
CA LYS A 101 11.85 -23.26 41.74
C LYS A 101 11.72 -24.22 40.56
N LYS A 102 11.85 -25.52 40.81
CA LYS A 102 11.55 -26.57 39.81
C LYS A 102 10.10 -26.46 39.33
N VAL A 103 9.84 -26.71 38.05
CA VAL A 103 8.48 -26.67 37.48
C VAL A 103 7.58 -27.71 38.15
N THR A 104 8.12 -28.92 38.33
CA THR A 104 7.49 -30.08 38.99
C THR A 104 7.14 -29.87 40.47
N ALA A 105 7.71 -28.85 41.12
CA ALA A 105 7.56 -28.58 42.56
C ALA A 105 6.61 -27.39 42.86
N GLN A 106 5.69 -27.09 41.94
CA GLN A 106 4.83 -25.89 41.99
C GLN A 106 3.34 -26.19 41.79
N ASP A 107 2.86 -27.38 42.17
CA ASP A 107 1.43 -27.76 42.13
C ASP A 107 0.72 -27.51 40.79
N VAL A 108 1.48 -27.54 39.69
CA VAL A 108 0.96 -27.47 38.31
C VAL A 108 0.00 -28.64 38.10
N ARG A 109 -1.15 -28.38 37.46
CA ARG A 109 -2.12 -29.42 37.11
C ARG A 109 -1.44 -30.52 36.29
N LYS A 110 -1.59 -31.77 36.70
CA LYS A 110 -0.88 -32.94 36.14
C LYS A 110 -1.52 -33.39 34.83
N GLU A 111 -1.33 -32.59 33.79
CA GLU A 111 -1.77 -32.86 32.41
C GLU A 111 -0.55 -33.15 31.54
N SER A 112 -0.78 -33.77 30.38
CA SER A 112 0.26 -34.06 29.39
C SER A 112 -0.22 -33.57 28.02
N PRO A 113 0.38 -32.50 27.45
CA PRO A 113 1.44 -31.67 28.02
C PRO A 113 1.01 -30.85 29.25
N LEU A 114 1.98 -30.42 30.08
CA LEU A 114 1.75 -29.39 31.08
C LEU A 114 1.48 -28.05 30.39
N LEU A 115 0.36 -27.39 30.73
CA LEU A 115 -0.09 -26.19 30.04
C LEU A 115 0.35 -24.90 30.74
N PHE A 116 1.02 -24.02 30.00
CA PHE A 116 1.38 -22.66 30.42
C PHE A 116 0.93 -21.62 29.39
N LYS A 117 0.56 -20.44 29.87
CA LYS A 117 0.35 -19.24 29.06
C LYS A 117 1.51 -18.27 29.28
N PHE A 118 2.20 -17.87 28.22
CA PHE A 118 3.15 -16.77 28.28
C PHE A 118 2.38 -15.46 28.13
N ARG A 119 2.46 -14.59 29.12
CA ARG A 119 1.66 -13.35 29.23
C ARG A 119 2.47 -12.24 29.90
N ALA A 120 2.21 -10.99 29.54
CA ALA A 120 2.67 -9.83 30.28
C ALA A 120 2.02 -9.83 31.67
N LYS A 121 2.86 -9.80 32.70
CA LYS A 121 2.49 -9.72 34.12
C LYS A 121 2.53 -8.28 34.63
N PHE A 122 3.47 -7.51 34.09
CA PHE A 122 3.70 -6.11 34.40
C PHE A 122 3.58 -5.29 33.13
N PHE A 123 3.10 -4.05 33.26
CA PHE A 123 2.87 -3.15 32.13
C PHE A 123 3.90 -2.00 32.14
N PRO A 124 4.23 -1.44 30.97
CA PRO A 124 4.97 -0.19 30.91
C PRO A 124 4.17 0.95 31.57
N GLU A 125 4.90 1.97 32.00
CA GLU A 125 4.40 3.28 32.40
C GLU A 125 4.06 4.09 31.15
N ASP A 126 4.98 4.18 30.16
CA ASP A 126 4.65 4.63 28.80
C ASP A 126 5.02 3.60 27.72
N VAL A 127 4.05 3.21 26.89
CA VAL A 127 4.27 2.24 25.81
C VAL A 127 5.25 2.75 24.74
N THR A 128 5.37 4.07 24.54
CA THR A 128 6.24 4.64 23.49
C THR A 128 7.72 4.65 23.89
N GLU A 129 8.00 4.89 25.17
CA GLU A 129 9.38 5.03 25.70
C GLU A 129 9.98 3.71 26.18
N GLU A 130 9.13 2.74 26.55
CA GLU A 130 9.55 1.48 27.14
C GLU A 130 9.55 0.26 26.20
N LEU A 131 8.63 0.17 25.22
CA LEU A 131 8.49 -1.05 24.41
C LEU A 131 9.42 -1.01 23.19
N ILE A 132 10.54 -1.70 23.28
CA ILE A 132 11.67 -1.55 22.35
C ILE A 132 11.53 -2.45 21.11
N GLN A 133 11.22 -3.73 21.30
CA GLN A 133 11.19 -4.72 20.22
C GLN A 133 9.77 -4.89 19.63
N ASP A 134 9.68 -5.03 18.31
CA ASP A 134 8.43 -5.35 17.59
C ASP A 134 7.72 -6.59 18.16
N ALA A 135 8.48 -7.62 18.58
CA ALA A 135 7.94 -8.83 19.21
C ALA A 135 7.25 -8.52 20.56
N THR A 136 7.84 -7.64 21.38
CA THR A 136 7.27 -7.20 22.65
C THR A 136 6.01 -6.37 22.42
N GLN A 137 6.08 -5.39 21.50
CA GLN A 137 4.94 -4.56 21.12
C GLN A 137 3.76 -5.42 20.61
N ARG A 138 4.03 -6.41 19.74
CA ARG A 138 3.01 -7.35 19.22
C ARG A 138 2.33 -8.15 20.33
N LEU A 139 3.11 -8.70 21.28
CA LEU A 139 2.55 -9.47 22.39
C LEU A 139 1.72 -8.60 23.35
N PHE A 140 2.14 -7.37 23.63
CA PHE A 140 1.34 -6.41 24.40
C PHE A 140 0.05 -6.03 23.66
N PHE A 141 0.14 -5.65 22.39
CA PHE A 141 -1.02 -5.31 21.54
C PHE A 141 -2.06 -6.43 21.57
N LEU A 142 -1.65 -7.68 21.30
CA LEU A 142 -2.58 -8.81 21.28
C LEU A 142 -3.20 -9.08 22.66
N GLN A 143 -2.43 -9.00 23.75
CA GLN A 143 -2.94 -9.24 25.11
C GLN A 143 -3.92 -8.14 25.56
N VAL A 144 -3.62 -6.87 25.25
CA VAL A 144 -4.50 -5.75 25.56
C VAL A 144 -5.78 -5.82 24.72
N LYS A 145 -5.67 -6.19 23.44
CA LYS A 145 -6.82 -6.44 22.57
C LYS A 145 -7.70 -7.61 23.07
N GLU A 146 -7.09 -8.71 23.53
CA GLU A 146 -7.81 -9.82 24.19
C GLU A 146 -8.59 -9.31 25.42
N GLY A 147 -7.96 -8.52 26.29
CA GLY A 147 -8.60 -7.95 27.47
C GLY A 147 -9.74 -6.96 27.18
N ILE A 148 -9.62 -6.14 26.13
CA ILE A 148 -10.68 -5.22 25.71
C ILE A 148 -11.86 -6.00 25.11
N LEU A 149 -11.61 -6.97 24.23
CA LEU A 149 -12.68 -7.76 23.58
C LEU A 149 -13.47 -8.63 24.58
N ASN A 150 -12.81 -9.12 25.63
CA ASN A 150 -13.44 -9.86 26.73
C ASN A 150 -14.16 -8.96 27.76
N ASP A 151 -14.08 -7.63 27.62
CA ASP A 151 -14.55 -6.62 28.58
C ASP A 151 -13.86 -6.73 29.98
N ASP A 152 -12.69 -7.39 30.05
CA ASP A 152 -11.78 -7.36 31.23
C ASP A 152 -11.22 -5.94 31.45
N ILE A 153 -11.05 -5.18 30.35
CA ILE A 153 -10.68 -3.77 30.33
C ILE A 153 -11.86 -3.01 29.72
N TYR A 154 -12.58 -2.23 30.54
CA TYR A 154 -13.64 -1.36 30.03
C TYR A 154 -13.09 -0.39 28.96
N CYS A 155 -13.81 -0.32 27.84
CA CYS A 155 -13.53 0.58 26.74
C CYS A 155 -14.84 1.24 26.27
N PRO A 156 -14.93 2.59 26.18
CA PRO A 156 -16.12 3.26 25.66
C PRO A 156 -16.29 2.98 24.15
N PRO A 157 -17.52 3.01 23.62
CA PRO A 157 -17.82 2.50 22.29
C PRO A 157 -17.10 3.25 21.16
N GLU A 158 -16.95 4.56 21.25
CA GLU A 158 -16.18 5.38 20.31
C GLU A 158 -14.71 4.96 20.24
N THR A 159 -14.05 4.77 21.39
CA THR A 159 -12.67 4.26 21.46
C THR A 159 -12.58 2.81 20.97
N ALA A 160 -13.57 1.97 21.26
CA ALA A 160 -13.58 0.58 20.82
C ALA A 160 -13.61 0.45 19.29
N VAL A 161 -14.38 1.30 18.58
CA VAL A 161 -14.42 1.33 17.11
C VAL A 161 -13.11 1.84 16.52
N LEU A 162 -12.51 2.88 17.12
CA LEU A 162 -11.22 3.37 16.65
C LEU A 162 -10.09 2.34 16.89
N LEU A 163 -10.08 1.68 18.04
CA LEU A 163 -9.17 0.58 18.32
C LEU A 163 -9.39 -0.62 17.37
N ALA A 164 -10.65 -0.91 17.00
CA ALA A 164 -10.95 -1.92 16.00
C ALA A 164 -10.34 -1.59 14.62
N SER A 165 -10.39 -0.33 14.16
CA SER A 165 -9.81 0.04 12.86
C SER A 165 -8.27 -0.05 12.86
N TYR A 166 -7.60 0.31 13.96
CA TYR A 166 -6.17 0.04 14.12
C TYR A 166 -5.87 -1.48 14.15
N ALA A 167 -6.68 -2.29 14.83
CA ALA A 167 -6.49 -3.74 14.84
C ALA A 167 -6.68 -4.38 13.45
N VAL A 168 -7.58 -3.82 12.62
CA VAL A 168 -7.75 -4.21 11.21
C VAL A 168 -6.52 -3.81 10.39
N GLN A 169 -6.05 -2.56 10.46
CA GLN A 169 -4.83 -2.11 9.76
C GLN A 169 -3.60 -2.96 10.16
N ALA A 170 -3.43 -3.29 11.44
CA ALA A 170 -2.34 -4.14 11.92
C ALA A 170 -2.38 -5.58 11.34
N LYS A 171 -3.58 -6.11 11.07
CA LYS A 171 -3.77 -7.47 10.52
C LYS A 171 -3.73 -7.51 8.99
N TYR A 172 -4.48 -6.62 8.33
CA TYR A 172 -4.71 -6.65 6.89
C TYR A 172 -3.77 -5.73 6.09
N ALA A 173 -3.12 -4.75 6.75
CA ALA A 173 -2.45 -3.61 6.12
C ALA A 173 -3.44 -2.76 5.28
N ASP A 174 -2.91 -1.78 4.53
CA ASP A 174 -3.70 -0.75 3.86
C ASP A 174 -4.96 -1.27 3.15
N TYR A 175 -6.10 -0.63 3.45
CA TYR A 175 -7.35 -0.88 2.75
C TYR A 175 -7.20 -0.71 1.22
N ASN A 176 -7.76 -1.67 0.50
CA ASN A 176 -7.81 -1.71 -0.96
C ASN A 176 -9.16 -2.30 -1.37
N LYS A 177 -9.98 -1.50 -2.06
CA LYS A 177 -11.33 -1.83 -2.53
C LYS A 177 -11.41 -3.06 -3.44
N GLU A 178 -10.33 -3.41 -4.15
CA GLU A 178 -10.29 -4.59 -5.04
C GLU A 178 -10.10 -5.91 -4.27
N VAL A 179 -9.43 -5.85 -3.11
CA VAL A 179 -9.10 -7.02 -2.28
C VAL A 179 -10.08 -7.17 -1.12
N HIS A 180 -10.45 -6.05 -0.50
CA HIS A 180 -11.29 -5.98 0.69
C HIS A 180 -12.75 -5.76 0.31
N THR A 181 -13.36 -6.77 -0.31
CA THR A 181 -14.79 -6.76 -0.66
C THR A 181 -15.68 -6.79 0.59
N PRO A 182 -16.95 -6.35 0.53
CA PRO A 182 -17.88 -6.41 1.67
C PRO A 182 -17.93 -7.79 2.32
N GLY A 183 -17.88 -7.84 3.65
CA GLY A 183 -17.79 -9.09 4.42
C GLY A 183 -16.37 -9.58 4.72
N TYR A 184 -15.30 -8.88 4.31
CA TYR A 184 -13.91 -9.25 4.62
C TYR A 184 -13.57 -9.27 6.13
N LEU A 185 -14.38 -8.60 6.96
CA LEU A 185 -14.25 -8.58 8.42
C LEU A 185 -15.18 -9.59 9.12
N SER A 186 -15.97 -10.36 8.37
CA SER A 186 -17.00 -11.23 8.93
C SER A 186 -16.49 -12.41 9.77
N SER A 187 -15.21 -12.78 9.67
CA SER A 187 -14.58 -13.75 10.58
C SER A 187 -14.10 -13.14 11.90
N GLU A 188 -14.05 -11.81 12.02
CA GLU A 188 -13.35 -11.13 13.10
C GLU A 188 -14.25 -10.76 14.27
N GLN A 189 -13.75 -10.96 15.49
CA GLN A 189 -14.31 -10.34 16.69
C GLN A 189 -13.55 -9.03 16.95
N LEU A 190 -14.15 -7.91 16.52
CA LEU A 190 -13.51 -6.59 16.54
C LEU A 190 -13.99 -5.67 17.67
N LEU A 191 -15.17 -5.92 18.23
CA LEU A 191 -15.78 -5.10 19.28
C LEU A 191 -16.17 -5.97 20.49
N PRO A 192 -16.16 -5.41 21.72
CA PRO A 192 -16.69 -6.08 22.91
C PRO A 192 -18.19 -6.33 22.76
N GLN A 193 -18.70 -7.43 23.30
CA GLN A 193 -20.14 -7.79 23.19
C GLN A 193 -21.06 -6.67 23.72
N ARG A 194 -20.68 -6.01 24.83
CA ARG A 194 -21.37 -4.82 25.38
C ARG A 194 -21.55 -3.70 24.36
N VAL A 195 -20.54 -3.45 23.51
CA VAL A 195 -20.60 -2.38 22.49
C VAL A 195 -21.55 -2.76 21.36
N LEU A 196 -21.55 -4.03 20.94
CA LEU A 196 -22.49 -4.56 19.95
C LEU A 196 -23.93 -4.50 20.49
N ASP A 197 -24.16 -4.98 21.71
CA ASP A 197 -25.50 -5.06 22.31
C ASP A 197 -26.12 -3.67 22.53
N GLN A 198 -25.33 -2.66 22.92
CA GLN A 198 -25.83 -1.32 23.24
C GLN A 198 -26.15 -0.43 22.02
N HIS A 199 -25.96 -0.90 20.78
CA HIS A 199 -26.33 -0.15 19.56
C HIS A 199 -27.28 -0.96 18.66
N LYS A 200 -28.16 -0.25 17.97
CA LYS A 200 -29.13 -0.80 17.01
C LYS A 200 -28.51 -0.93 15.62
N LEU A 201 -27.33 -1.55 15.56
CA LEU A 201 -26.57 -1.79 14.33
C LEU A 201 -26.44 -3.30 14.09
N ASN A 202 -26.62 -3.72 12.84
CA ASN A 202 -26.32 -5.09 12.43
C ASN A 202 -24.80 -5.27 12.23
N LYS A 203 -24.37 -6.50 11.93
CA LYS A 203 -22.94 -6.81 11.75
C LYS A 203 -22.32 -6.07 10.56
N GLU A 204 -23.01 -6.02 9.43
CA GLU A 204 -22.55 -5.35 8.21
C GLU A 204 -22.34 -3.85 8.45
N GLN A 205 -23.26 -3.19 9.14
CA GLN A 205 -23.18 -1.78 9.54
C GLN A 205 -22.04 -1.47 10.52
N TRP A 206 -21.58 -2.45 11.29
CA TRP A 206 -20.35 -2.35 12.08
C TRP A 206 -19.11 -2.52 11.21
N GLU A 207 -19.10 -3.49 10.29
CA GLU A 207 -18.00 -3.71 9.34
C GLU A 207 -17.79 -2.48 8.43
N GLU A 208 -18.85 -1.86 7.91
CA GLU A 208 -18.82 -0.61 7.14
C GLU A 208 -18.16 0.53 7.93
N ARG A 209 -18.58 0.76 9.18
CA ARG A 209 -18.00 1.79 10.05
C ARG A 209 -16.52 1.55 10.30
N ILE A 210 -16.14 0.33 10.65
CA ILE A 210 -14.74 -0.01 10.89
C ILE A 210 -13.92 0.09 9.59
N GLN A 211 -14.50 -0.20 8.42
CA GLN A 211 -13.85 -0.04 7.12
C GLN A 211 -13.54 1.43 6.80
N VAL A 212 -14.48 2.36 7.03
CA VAL A 212 -14.25 3.79 6.83
C VAL A 212 -13.06 4.27 7.68
N TRP A 213 -13.01 3.88 8.94
CA TRP A 213 -11.88 4.20 9.82
C TRP A 213 -10.59 3.42 9.50
N HIS A 214 -10.66 2.27 8.83
CA HIS A 214 -9.50 1.53 8.32
C HIS A 214 -8.86 2.27 7.13
N GLU A 215 -9.67 2.87 6.26
CA GLU A 215 -9.19 3.65 5.11
C GLU A 215 -8.42 4.92 5.53
N GLU A 216 -8.78 5.53 6.65
CA GLU A 216 -8.08 6.66 7.29
C GLU A 216 -6.64 6.34 7.80
N HIS A 217 -6.32 5.05 7.95
CA HIS A 217 -4.98 4.58 8.39
C HIS A 217 -4.06 4.21 7.22
N LYS A 218 -4.44 4.56 5.98
CA LYS A 218 -3.64 4.29 4.79
C LYS A 218 -2.19 4.75 4.94
N SER A 219 -1.28 3.90 4.49
CA SER A 219 0.17 3.98 4.64
C SER A 219 0.73 3.76 6.05
N MET A 220 -0.08 3.44 7.06
CA MET A 220 0.44 3.11 8.40
C MET A 220 1.07 1.71 8.45
N MET A 221 2.29 1.58 8.97
CA MET A 221 2.93 0.27 9.15
C MET A 221 2.19 -0.57 10.21
N ARG A 222 2.28 -1.91 10.13
CA ARG A 222 1.61 -2.80 11.09
C ARG A 222 2.09 -2.56 12.51
N GLU A 223 3.40 -2.37 12.68
CA GLU A 223 4.06 -2.07 13.95
C GLU A 223 3.64 -0.70 14.50
N GLU A 224 3.55 0.31 13.64
CA GLU A 224 3.05 1.64 14.04
C GLU A 224 1.57 1.59 14.43
N SER A 225 0.75 0.81 13.71
CA SER A 225 -0.66 0.60 14.02
C SER A 225 -0.87 -0.12 15.36
N MET A 226 -0.05 -1.14 15.67
CA MET A 226 -0.04 -1.79 16.99
C MET A 226 0.39 -0.83 18.11
N MET A 227 1.33 0.08 17.82
CA MET A 227 1.77 1.11 18.77
C MET A 227 0.68 2.17 19.02
N GLU A 228 0.03 2.71 17.98
CA GLU A 228 -1.08 3.68 18.15
C GLU A 228 -2.26 3.05 18.92
N TYR A 229 -2.59 1.78 18.66
CA TYR A 229 -3.56 1.02 19.46
C TYR A 229 -3.17 1.03 20.95
N LEU A 230 -1.91 0.74 21.26
CA LEU A 230 -1.41 0.70 22.64
C LEU A 230 -1.37 2.09 23.29
N LYS A 231 -1.04 3.16 22.56
CA LYS A 231 -1.07 4.54 23.07
C LYS A 231 -2.47 4.97 23.50
N ILE A 232 -3.49 4.60 22.73
CA ILE A 232 -4.89 4.89 23.06
C ILE A 232 -5.36 4.00 24.21
N ALA A 233 -5.03 2.70 24.16
CA ALA A 233 -5.45 1.75 25.18
C ALA A 233 -4.82 2.01 26.57
N GLN A 234 -3.59 2.55 26.65
CA GLN A 234 -2.94 2.82 27.94
C GLN A 234 -3.66 3.88 28.79
N ASP A 235 -4.48 4.73 28.17
CA ASP A 235 -5.24 5.79 28.84
C ASP A 235 -6.57 5.31 29.41
N LEU A 236 -7.04 4.11 29.06
CA LEU A 236 -8.24 3.51 29.64
C LEU A 236 -8.06 3.32 31.15
N GLU A 237 -9.10 3.60 31.93
CA GLU A 237 -9.03 3.65 33.41
C GLU A 237 -8.66 2.29 34.02
N MET A 238 -9.05 1.19 33.37
CA MET A 238 -8.76 -0.19 33.81
C MET A 238 -7.46 -0.77 33.22
N TYR A 239 -6.80 -0.09 32.28
CA TYR A 239 -5.59 -0.60 31.64
C TYR A 239 -4.45 -0.80 32.65
N GLY A 240 -3.90 -2.01 32.67
CA GLY A 240 -2.75 -2.40 33.50
C GLY A 240 -3.06 -2.58 34.99
N VAL A 241 -4.33 -2.43 35.41
CA VAL A 241 -4.73 -2.48 36.82
C VAL A 241 -5.14 -3.90 37.23
N ASN A 242 -4.51 -4.43 38.28
CA ASN A 242 -4.92 -5.68 38.91
C ASN A 242 -5.82 -5.39 40.11
N TYR A 243 -7.12 -5.72 40.01
CA TYR A 243 -8.09 -5.47 41.07
C TYR A 243 -8.17 -6.60 42.10
N PHE A 244 -8.24 -6.23 43.38
CA PHE A 244 -8.42 -7.15 44.50
C PHE A 244 -9.46 -6.62 45.50
N SER A 245 -10.43 -7.45 45.87
CA SER A 245 -11.35 -7.13 46.97
C SER A 245 -10.61 -7.13 48.31
N ILE A 246 -10.74 -6.03 49.05
CA ILE A 246 -10.14 -5.77 50.35
C ILE A 246 -11.17 -5.14 51.30
N LYS A 247 -10.81 -5.03 52.59
CA LYS A 247 -11.55 -4.29 53.61
C LYS A 247 -10.61 -3.36 54.38
N ASN A 248 -11.11 -2.19 54.79
CA ASN A 248 -10.44 -1.30 55.76
C ASN A 248 -10.68 -1.79 57.21
N LYS A 249 -10.24 -1.05 58.23
CA LYS A 249 -10.44 -1.44 59.65
C LYS A 249 -11.91 -1.45 60.09
N LYS A 250 -12.78 -0.69 59.43
CA LYS A 250 -14.24 -0.67 59.69
C LYS A 250 -14.97 -1.84 59.03
N GLY A 251 -14.33 -2.55 58.10
CA GLY A 251 -14.92 -3.69 57.38
C GLY A 251 -15.61 -3.32 56.05
N THR A 252 -15.54 -2.05 55.64
CA THR A 252 -16.06 -1.53 54.36
C THR A 252 -15.42 -2.30 53.20
N GLU A 253 -16.25 -2.78 52.26
CA GLU A 253 -15.76 -3.52 51.08
C GLU A 253 -15.28 -2.57 49.99
N LEU A 254 -14.00 -2.71 49.64
CA LEU A 254 -13.27 -1.82 48.74
C LEU A 254 -12.45 -2.63 47.73
N TRP A 255 -11.99 -1.96 46.68
CA TRP A 255 -11.12 -2.55 45.65
C TRP A 255 -9.73 -1.91 45.70
N LEU A 256 -8.71 -2.75 45.88
CA LEU A 256 -7.31 -2.37 45.71
C LEU A 256 -6.92 -2.58 44.25
N GLY A 257 -6.64 -1.49 43.53
CA GLY A 257 -5.98 -1.52 42.23
C GLY A 257 -4.46 -1.56 42.40
N VAL A 258 -3.79 -2.54 41.77
CA VAL A 258 -2.32 -2.62 41.71
C VAL A 258 -1.88 -2.50 40.25
N ASP A 259 -1.22 -1.39 39.93
CA ASP A 259 -0.75 -1.02 38.60
C ASP A 259 0.75 -0.64 38.65
N HIS A 260 1.28 -0.10 37.55
CA HIS A 260 2.68 0.33 37.46
C HIS A 260 2.99 1.59 38.30
N THR A 261 1.97 2.37 38.71
CA THR A 261 2.16 3.62 39.45
C THR A 261 2.09 3.45 40.98
N LEU A 262 1.64 2.30 41.49
CA LEU A 262 1.56 2.03 42.93
C LEU A 262 2.94 1.82 43.55
N CYS A 263 3.45 2.84 44.25
CA CYS A 263 4.77 2.82 44.88
C CYS A 263 4.70 2.67 46.41
N LEU A 264 5.43 1.69 46.96
CA LEU A 264 5.53 1.43 48.41
C LEU A 264 6.57 2.36 49.06
N SER A 265 6.26 3.65 49.22
CA SER A 265 7.25 4.67 49.63
C SER A 265 6.84 5.51 50.86
N SER A 266 5.97 5.01 51.74
CA SER A 266 5.50 5.72 52.94
C SER A 266 6.03 5.15 54.26
N LEU A 267 6.52 6.03 55.13
CA LEU A 267 6.94 5.74 56.52
C LEU A 267 5.76 5.49 57.49
N LEU A 268 4.53 5.39 56.99
CA LEU A 268 3.30 5.19 57.74
C LEU A 268 2.61 3.92 57.25
N ASP A 269 2.11 3.11 58.19
CA ASP A 269 1.45 1.84 57.91
C ASP A 269 0.07 2.04 57.27
N PHE A 270 -0.02 1.75 55.97
CA PHE A 270 -1.30 1.58 55.26
C PHE A 270 -1.77 0.14 55.42
N VAL A 271 -2.87 -0.07 56.16
CA VAL A 271 -3.35 -1.40 56.57
C VAL A 271 -4.70 -1.72 55.95
N PHE A 272 -4.79 -2.87 55.27
CA PHE A 272 -6.02 -3.42 54.71
C PHE A 272 -6.05 -4.94 54.89
N TYR A 273 -7.25 -5.53 54.76
CA TYR A 273 -7.49 -6.96 54.94
C TYR A 273 -8.02 -7.55 53.63
N ALA A 274 -7.37 -8.58 53.08
CA ALA A 274 -7.93 -9.35 51.96
C ALA A 274 -8.37 -10.75 52.45
N PRO A 275 -9.43 -11.34 51.85
CA PRO A 275 -10.15 -12.48 52.45
C PRO A 275 -9.39 -13.81 52.41
N ARG A 276 -8.26 -13.92 51.70
CA ARG A 276 -7.51 -15.19 51.57
C ARG A 276 -6.00 -14.93 51.48
N LEU A 277 -5.20 -15.69 52.23
CA LEU A 277 -3.72 -15.60 52.22
C LEU A 277 -3.10 -15.74 50.81
N ARG A 278 -3.73 -16.48 49.89
CA ARG A 278 -3.30 -16.59 48.48
C ARG A 278 -3.36 -15.23 47.77
N ILE A 279 -4.39 -14.44 48.05
CA ILE A 279 -4.59 -13.11 47.46
C ILE A 279 -3.49 -12.19 47.98
N ASN A 280 -3.20 -12.17 49.29
CA ASN A 280 -2.09 -11.40 49.86
C ASN A 280 -0.74 -11.75 49.19
N LYS A 281 -0.47 -13.05 48.95
CA LYS A 281 0.74 -13.49 48.23
C LYS A 281 0.77 -13.03 46.76
N ARG A 282 -0.37 -12.85 46.10
CA ARG A 282 -0.46 -12.27 44.74
C ARG A 282 -0.24 -10.75 44.76
N ILE A 283 -0.93 -10.04 45.66
CA ILE A 283 -0.79 -8.59 45.85
C ILE A 283 0.69 -8.24 46.10
N LEU A 284 1.31 -8.85 47.10
CA LEU A 284 2.72 -8.59 47.45
C LEU A 284 3.67 -8.84 46.25
N ALA A 285 3.46 -9.92 45.50
CA ALA A 285 4.29 -10.27 44.34
C ALA A 285 4.02 -9.42 43.08
N LEU A 286 2.96 -8.60 43.07
CA LEU A 286 2.72 -7.56 42.08
C LEU A 286 3.31 -6.23 42.57
N CYS A 287 3.02 -5.80 43.80
CA CYS A 287 3.56 -4.56 44.36
C CYS A 287 5.09 -4.54 44.36
N MET A 288 5.76 -5.64 44.75
CA MET A 288 7.23 -5.73 44.71
C MET A 288 7.79 -5.57 43.29
N GLY A 289 7.17 -6.22 42.28
CA GLY A 289 7.68 -6.17 40.90
C GLY A 289 7.36 -4.85 40.19
N ASN A 290 6.18 -4.27 40.42
CA ASN A 290 5.86 -2.92 39.92
C ASN A 290 6.78 -1.88 40.57
N HIS A 291 7.07 -1.98 41.88
CA HIS A 291 8.02 -1.09 42.54
C HIS A 291 9.46 -1.27 42.02
N GLU A 292 9.91 -2.50 41.77
CA GLU A 292 11.22 -2.77 41.16
C GLU A 292 11.36 -2.12 39.77
N LEU A 293 10.32 -2.22 38.93
CA LEU A 293 10.26 -1.57 37.62
C LEU A 293 10.18 -0.04 37.72
N TYR A 294 9.35 0.50 38.62
CA TYR A 294 9.25 1.95 38.90
C TYR A 294 10.61 2.54 39.31
N MET A 295 11.35 1.82 40.15
CA MET A 295 12.71 2.19 40.60
C MET A 295 13.79 1.94 39.53
N ARG A 296 13.52 1.12 38.51
CA ARG A 296 14.39 0.94 37.33
C ARG A 296 14.22 2.11 36.35
N ARG A 297 12.99 2.56 36.09
CA ARG A 297 12.68 3.70 35.20
C ARG A 297 13.31 5.01 35.65
N ARG A 298 13.43 5.22 36.98
CA ARG A 298 14.05 6.42 37.59
C ARG A 298 15.57 6.31 37.72
N LYS A 299 16.20 5.47 36.91
CA LYS A 299 17.65 5.33 36.77
C LYS A 299 18.00 5.40 35.28
N PRO A 300 19.21 5.88 34.91
CA PRO A 300 19.65 5.83 33.52
C PRO A 300 19.57 4.41 32.94
N ASP A 301 19.17 4.31 31.67
CA ASP A 301 19.10 3.04 30.96
C ASP A 301 20.44 2.28 31.06
N THR A 302 20.37 1.01 31.44
CA THR A 302 21.54 0.11 31.41
C THR A 302 22.09 -0.02 29.99
N ILE A 303 23.40 -0.23 29.83
CA ILE A 303 24.08 -0.37 28.53
C ILE A 303 23.33 -1.35 27.58
N GLU A 304 22.82 -2.48 28.10
CA GLU A 304 22.03 -3.42 27.30
C GLU A 304 20.74 -2.80 26.72
N VAL A 305 20.01 -2.03 27.53
CA VAL A 305 18.77 -1.33 27.11
C VAL A 305 19.10 -0.22 26.11
N GLN A 306 20.20 0.52 26.32
CA GLN A 306 20.66 1.53 25.36
C GLN A 306 21.00 0.89 24.01
N GLN A 307 21.73 -0.23 24.00
CA GLN A 307 22.03 -1.00 22.79
C GLN A 307 20.75 -1.53 22.11
N MET A 308 19.78 -2.02 22.88
CA MET A 308 18.48 -2.45 22.34
C MET A 308 17.71 -1.29 21.70
N LYS A 309 17.66 -0.11 22.34
CA LYS A 309 17.01 1.10 21.81
C LYS A 309 17.72 1.61 20.54
N ALA A 310 19.06 1.58 20.51
CA ALA A 310 19.84 1.95 19.33
C ALA A 310 19.55 1.00 18.16
N GLN A 311 19.66 -0.32 18.38
CA GLN A 311 19.34 -1.34 17.38
C GLN A 311 17.90 -1.21 16.85
N ALA A 312 16.91 -1.05 17.73
CA ALA A 312 15.52 -0.89 17.30
C ALA A 312 15.29 0.41 16.50
N ARG A 313 15.99 1.50 16.83
CA ARG A 313 15.95 2.75 16.05
C ARG A 313 16.59 2.57 14.68
N GLU A 314 17.73 1.88 14.58
CA GLU A 314 18.38 1.56 13.30
C GLU A 314 17.49 0.67 12.43
N GLU A 315 16.95 -0.42 12.97
CA GLU A 315 16.01 -1.32 12.27
C GLU A 315 14.76 -0.58 11.80
N LYS A 316 14.17 0.30 12.63
CA LYS A 316 13.01 1.13 12.25
C LYS A 316 13.36 2.14 11.16
N ASN A 317 14.51 2.78 11.23
CA ASN A 317 14.97 3.73 10.21
C ASN A 317 15.26 3.01 8.87
N HIS A 318 15.88 1.83 8.91
CA HIS A 318 16.09 1.00 7.72
C HIS A 318 14.77 0.62 7.05
N LYS A 319 13.80 0.09 7.81
CA LYS A 319 12.45 -0.23 7.30
C LYS A 319 11.77 1.00 6.67
N LYS A 320 11.89 2.19 7.29
CA LYS A 320 11.35 3.44 6.74
C LYS A 320 12.02 3.87 5.44
N MET A 321 13.35 3.77 5.35
CA MET A 321 14.10 4.09 4.14
C MET A 321 13.78 3.13 2.99
N GLU A 322 13.76 1.83 3.26
CA GLU A 322 13.37 0.79 2.30
C GLU A 322 11.94 1.02 1.78
N ARG A 323 10.99 1.32 2.68
CA ARG A 323 9.62 1.67 2.29
C ARG A 323 9.55 2.94 1.44
N ALA A 324 10.27 4.00 1.81
CA ALA A 324 10.28 5.26 1.05
C ALA A 324 10.85 5.06 -0.37
N LEU A 325 11.85 4.18 -0.53
CA LEU A 325 12.38 3.78 -1.84
C LEU A 325 11.32 3.03 -2.66
N LEU A 326 10.62 2.05 -2.05
CA LEU A 326 9.55 1.30 -2.72
C LEU A 326 8.35 2.19 -3.12
N GLU A 327 7.96 3.15 -2.28
CA GLU A 327 6.89 4.11 -2.60
C GLU A 327 7.31 5.10 -3.69
N ASN A 328 8.56 5.55 -3.70
CA ASN A 328 9.13 6.35 -4.79
C ASN A 328 9.16 5.56 -6.12
N GLU A 329 9.55 4.28 -6.08
CA GLU A 329 9.53 3.41 -7.26
C GLU A 329 8.10 3.17 -7.76
N LYS A 330 7.15 2.87 -6.87
CA LYS A 330 5.73 2.72 -7.21
C LYS A 330 5.17 3.97 -7.88
N ARG A 331 5.44 5.16 -7.33
CA ARG A 331 5.04 6.45 -7.90
C ARG A 331 5.66 6.69 -9.28
N LYS A 332 6.94 6.36 -9.48
CA LYS A 332 7.59 6.43 -10.81
C LYS A 332 6.94 5.49 -11.82
N ARG A 333 6.59 4.26 -11.42
CA ARG A 333 5.87 3.31 -12.28
C ARG A 333 4.47 3.82 -12.65
N GLU A 334 3.72 4.36 -11.70
CA GLU A 334 2.38 4.91 -11.94
C GLU A 334 2.40 6.13 -12.90
N VAL A 335 3.41 7.00 -12.79
CA VAL A 335 3.62 8.11 -13.74
C VAL A 335 3.96 7.58 -15.14
N ALA A 336 4.91 6.64 -15.25
CA ALA A 336 5.29 6.04 -16.53
C ALA A 336 4.14 5.27 -17.20
N GLU A 337 3.25 4.65 -16.42
CA GLU A 337 2.04 3.98 -16.92
C GLU A 337 1.03 4.98 -17.50
N LYS A 338 0.80 6.11 -16.82
CA LYS A 338 -0.06 7.21 -17.31
C LYS A 338 0.52 7.90 -18.55
N GLU A 339 1.84 8.10 -18.59
CA GLU A 339 2.54 8.62 -19.78
C GLU A 339 2.42 7.64 -20.96
N LYS A 340 2.60 6.34 -20.72
CA LYS A 340 2.41 5.31 -21.75
C LYS A 340 0.97 5.30 -22.27
N GLU A 341 -0.04 5.36 -21.40
CA GLU A 341 -1.45 5.42 -21.80
C GLU A 341 -1.75 6.66 -22.67
N LYS A 342 -1.14 7.81 -22.34
CA LYS A 342 -1.25 9.03 -23.15
C LYS A 342 -0.60 8.87 -24.53
N ILE A 343 0.63 8.33 -24.58
CA ILE A 343 1.34 8.06 -25.83
C ILE A 343 0.57 7.03 -26.69
N GLU A 344 -0.06 6.05 -26.08
CA GLU A 344 -0.87 5.03 -26.77
C GLU A 344 -2.11 5.65 -27.43
N LYS A 345 -2.81 6.57 -26.74
CA LYS A 345 -3.91 7.36 -27.32
C LYS A 345 -3.45 8.30 -28.43
N GLU A 346 -2.37 9.05 -28.21
CA GLU A 346 -1.79 9.94 -29.24
C GLU A 346 -1.35 9.16 -30.49
N LYS A 347 -0.80 7.95 -30.31
CA LYS A 347 -0.47 7.03 -31.40
C LYS A 347 -1.71 6.55 -32.15
N GLU A 348 -2.80 6.22 -31.45
CA GLU A 348 -4.07 5.81 -32.07
C GLU A 348 -4.66 6.95 -32.93
N GLU A 349 -4.71 8.18 -32.40
CA GLU A 349 -5.10 9.37 -33.17
C GLU A 349 -4.23 9.60 -34.41
N LEU A 350 -2.90 9.45 -34.28
CA LEU A 350 -1.97 9.61 -35.40
C LEU A 350 -2.13 8.52 -36.46
N MET A 351 -2.38 7.27 -36.06
CA MET A 351 -2.66 6.18 -37.00
C MET A 351 -3.96 6.42 -37.79
N ASP A 352 -5.00 6.95 -37.16
CA ASP A 352 -6.25 7.27 -37.87
C ASP A 352 -6.11 8.48 -38.79
N ARG A 353 -5.32 9.51 -38.41
CA ARG A 353 -4.95 10.59 -39.34
C ARG A 353 -4.14 10.08 -40.53
N LEU A 354 -3.21 9.15 -40.32
CA LEU A 354 -2.44 8.54 -41.41
C LEU A 354 -3.34 7.75 -42.38
N LYS A 355 -4.29 6.94 -41.88
CA LYS A 355 -5.28 6.27 -42.73
C LYS A 355 -6.11 7.26 -43.57
N GLN A 356 -6.55 8.37 -42.97
CA GLN A 356 -7.30 9.41 -43.69
C GLN A 356 -6.45 10.05 -44.79
N ILE A 357 -5.17 10.36 -44.52
CA ILE A 357 -4.24 10.90 -45.51
C ILE A 357 -3.98 9.86 -46.61
N GLU A 358 -3.74 8.60 -46.28
CA GLU A 358 -3.53 7.51 -47.25
C GLU A 358 -4.75 7.34 -48.17
N GLU A 359 -5.97 7.35 -47.62
CA GLU A 359 -7.20 7.24 -48.42
C GLU A 359 -7.42 8.48 -49.30
N GLN A 360 -7.12 9.69 -48.80
CA GLN A 360 -7.15 10.91 -49.61
C GLN A 360 -6.11 10.89 -50.73
N THR A 361 -4.88 10.46 -50.45
CA THR A 361 -3.80 10.33 -51.45
C THR A 361 -4.17 9.29 -52.49
N LYS A 362 -4.73 8.14 -52.10
CA LYS A 362 -5.20 7.11 -53.03
C LYS A 362 -6.32 7.62 -53.94
N LYS A 363 -7.30 8.36 -53.41
CA LYS A 363 -8.36 8.98 -54.21
C LYS A 363 -7.80 10.01 -55.20
N ALA A 364 -6.93 10.90 -54.74
CA ALA A 364 -6.26 11.89 -55.59
C ALA A 364 -5.40 11.24 -56.68
N GLN A 365 -4.74 10.12 -56.38
CA GLN A 365 -3.96 9.37 -57.37
C GLN A 365 -4.84 8.66 -58.41
N GLN A 366 -5.98 8.07 -58.00
CA GLN A 366 -6.96 7.52 -58.94
C GLN A 366 -7.58 8.60 -59.84
N GLU A 367 -7.92 9.76 -59.26
CA GLU A 367 -8.44 10.90 -60.03
C GLU A 367 -7.40 11.45 -61.02
N LEU A 368 -6.13 11.50 -60.64
CA LEU A 368 -5.02 11.88 -61.53
C LEU A 368 -4.80 10.86 -62.65
N GLU A 369 -4.94 9.55 -62.38
CA GLU A 369 -4.89 8.49 -63.39
C GLU A 369 -6.06 8.61 -64.39
N GLU A 370 -7.30 8.84 -63.91
CA GLU A 370 -8.47 9.09 -64.77
C GLU A 370 -8.30 10.35 -65.63
N GLN A 371 -7.83 11.46 -65.05
CA GLN A 371 -7.53 12.71 -65.76
C GLN A 371 -6.50 12.47 -66.86
N THR A 372 -5.42 11.75 -66.56
CA THR A 372 -4.35 11.42 -67.51
C THR A 372 -4.86 10.53 -68.64
N GLN A 373 -5.72 9.56 -68.36
CA GLN A 373 -6.30 8.69 -69.38
C GLN A 373 -7.27 9.44 -70.31
N ARG A 374 -8.15 10.30 -69.76
CA ARG A 374 -9.05 11.15 -70.57
C ARG A 374 -8.27 12.11 -71.47
N ALA A 375 -7.16 12.67 -70.99
CA ALA A 375 -6.29 13.51 -71.81
C ALA A 375 -5.71 12.74 -73.01
N LEU A 376 -5.26 11.49 -72.79
CA LEU A 376 -4.74 10.62 -73.84
C LEU A 376 -5.80 10.25 -74.90
N GLU A 377 -7.02 9.94 -74.46
CA GLU A 377 -8.16 9.62 -75.34
C GLU A 377 -8.52 10.82 -76.23
N LEU A 378 -8.62 12.03 -75.65
CA LEU A 378 -8.87 13.27 -76.40
C LEU A 378 -7.73 13.61 -77.38
N GLU A 379 -6.47 13.34 -77.03
CA GLU A 379 -5.34 13.53 -77.93
C GLU A 379 -5.40 12.58 -79.13
N LEU A 380 -5.82 11.32 -78.91
CA LEU A 380 -6.01 10.32 -79.96
C LEU A 380 -7.16 10.70 -80.92
N GLU A 381 -8.31 11.13 -80.39
CA GLU A 381 -9.43 11.63 -81.19
C GLU A 381 -9.03 12.86 -82.02
N ARG A 382 -8.33 13.84 -81.40
CA ARG A 382 -7.80 15.01 -82.10
C ARG A 382 -6.87 14.62 -83.25
N LYS A 383 -6.00 13.62 -83.05
CA LYS A 383 -5.11 13.12 -84.09
C LYS A 383 -5.88 12.48 -85.25
N SER A 384 -6.88 11.64 -84.95
CA SER A 384 -7.72 11.01 -85.97
C SER A 384 -8.52 12.03 -86.79
N ALA A 385 -9.07 13.07 -86.14
CA ALA A 385 -9.79 14.15 -86.81
C ALA A 385 -8.85 14.98 -87.72
N MET A 386 -7.62 15.24 -87.28
CA MET A 386 -6.60 15.92 -88.08
C MET A 386 -6.18 15.10 -89.31
N GLU A 387 -5.97 13.79 -89.16
CA GLU A 387 -5.69 12.88 -90.28
C GLU A 387 -6.89 12.71 -91.25
N GLU A 388 -8.13 12.89 -90.78
CA GLU A 388 -9.34 12.94 -91.62
C GLU A 388 -9.42 14.26 -92.42
N ALA A 389 -9.17 15.40 -91.76
CA ALA A 389 -9.15 16.71 -92.41
C ALA A 389 -8.06 16.82 -93.49
N GLU A 390 -6.85 16.31 -93.23
CA GLU A 390 -5.75 16.26 -94.21
C GLU A 390 -6.11 15.40 -95.44
N ARG A 391 -6.84 14.29 -95.26
CA ARG A 391 -7.32 13.47 -96.39
C ARG A 391 -8.34 14.23 -97.23
N LEU A 392 -9.31 14.90 -96.60
CA LEU A 392 -10.30 15.73 -97.30
C LEU A 392 -9.66 16.91 -98.04
N GLU A 393 -8.61 17.52 -97.49
CA GLU A 393 -7.84 18.57 -98.16
C GLU A 393 -7.13 18.05 -99.43
N ASN A 394 -6.52 16.87 -99.36
CA ASN A 394 -5.88 16.26 -100.53
C ASN A 394 -6.90 15.86 -101.61
N GLU A 395 -8.08 15.35 -101.23
CA GLU A 395 -9.17 15.07 -102.18
C GLU A 395 -9.75 16.34 -102.82
N LEU A 396 -9.95 17.40 -102.03
CA LEU A 396 -10.43 18.70 -102.49
C LEU A 396 -9.45 19.29 -103.51
N LYS A 397 -8.16 19.30 -103.20
CA LYS A 397 -7.11 19.77 -104.12
C LYS A 397 -7.08 18.97 -105.41
N GLY A 398 -7.21 17.64 -105.33
CA GLY A 398 -7.32 16.78 -106.51
C GLY A 398 -8.57 17.07 -107.37
N ALA A 399 -9.69 17.44 -106.74
CA ALA A 399 -10.91 17.84 -107.44
C ALA A 399 -10.80 19.24 -108.09
N GLU A 400 -10.13 20.19 -107.42
CA GLU A 400 -9.79 21.51 -107.99
C GLU A 400 -8.87 21.38 -109.20
N ASP A 401 -7.77 20.63 -109.08
CA ASP A 401 -6.82 20.38 -110.18
C ASP A 401 -7.53 19.71 -111.37
N ALA A 402 -8.42 18.74 -111.13
CA ALA A 402 -9.23 18.10 -112.16
C ALA A 402 -10.21 19.08 -112.84
N LYS A 403 -10.85 19.96 -112.07
CA LYS A 403 -11.72 21.03 -112.60
C LYS A 403 -10.94 22.03 -113.45
N VAL A 404 -9.72 22.41 -113.04
CA VAL A 404 -8.83 23.29 -113.82
C VAL A 404 -8.40 22.61 -115.13
N ALA A 405 -8.03 21.33 -115.09
CA ALA A 405 -7.68 20.56 -116.28
C ALA A 405 -8.84 20.46 -117.29
N LEU A 406 -10.06 20.18 -116.81
CA LEU A 406 -11.27 20.14 -117.65
C LEU A 406 -11.64 21.51 -118.24
N LEU A 407 -11.43 22.61 -117.51
CA LEU A 407 -11.61 23.97 -118.03
C LEU A 407 -10.60 24.29 -119.14
N GLN A 408 -9.34 23.86 -119.02
CA GLN A 408 -8.33 23.99 -120.08
C GLN A 408 -8.66 23.12 -121.30
N GLN A 409 -9.10 21.88 -121.08
CA GLN A 409 -9.55 20.98 -122.15
C GLN A 409 -10.77 21.57 -122.90
N SER A 410 -11.72 22.15 -122.16
CA SER A 410 -12.90 22.86 -122.71
C SER A 410 -12.50 24.00 -123.66
N GLN A 411 -11.54 24.83 -123.26
CA GLN A 411 -11.00 25.90 -124.14
C GLN A 411 -10.36 25.37 -125.43
N SER A 412 -9.84 24.14 -125.43
CA SER A 412 -9.22 23.53 -126.62
C SER A 412 -10.23 22.88 -127.59
N GLN A 413 -11.48 22.63 -127.18
CA GLN A 413 -12.49 21.89 -127.96
C GLN A 413 -13.84 22.63 -128.09
N MET A 414 -13.84 23.72 -128.86
CA MET A 414 -15.06 24.44 -129.29
C MET A 414 -15.91 23.63 -130.29
N LYS A 415 -16.50 22.49 -129.87
CA LYS A 415 -17.59 21.74 -130.55
C LYS A 415 -18.13 20.54 -129.73
N ASN A 416 -18.74 20.81 -128.56
CA ASN A 416 -19.85 20.04 -127.96
C ASN A 416 -20.23 20.68 -126.61
N GLN A 417 -21.38 21.35 -126.54
CA GLN A 417 -21.59 22.43 -125.55
C GLN A 417 -22.47 22.06 -124.33
N GLU A 418 -23.11 20.88 -124.32
CA GLU A 418 -24.06 20.50 -123.25
C GLU A 418 -23.44 19.57 -122.20
N HIS A 419 -22.74 18.50 -122.59
CA HIS A 419 -22.23 17.49 -121.65
C HIS A 419 -21.19 18.04 -120.65
N LEU A 420 -20.27 18.91 -121.10
CA LEU A 420 -19.27 19.53 -120.23
C LEU A 420 -19.87 20.50 -119.20
N ALA A 421 -21.03 21.11 -119.49
CA ALA A 421 -21.67 22.03 -118.55
C ALA A 421 -22.22 21.27 -117.33
N THR A 422 -22.78 20.08 -117.56
CA THR A 422 -23.22 19.18 -116.47
C THR A 422 -22.05 18.67 -115.64
N GLU A 423 -20.96 18.18 -116.27
CA GLU A 423 -19.77 17.74 -115.51
C GLU A 423 -19.12 18.87 -114.71
N LEU A 424 -19.05 20.10 -115.24
CA LEU A 424 -18.53 21.25 -114.50
C LEU A 424 -19.47 21.68 -113.34
N ALA A 425 -20.78 21.52 -113.50
CA ALA A 425 -21.74 21.76 -112.43
C ALA A 425 -21.63 20.70 -111.33
N ASP A 426 -21.56 19.42 -111.69
CA ASP A 426 -21.39 18.30 -110.76
C ASP A 426 -20.06 18.37 -110.01
N LEU A 427 -18.96 18.70 -110.69
CA LEU A 427 -17.66 18.94 -110.03
C LEU A 427 -17.68 20.17 -109.12
N THR A 428 -18.39 21.24 -109.49
CA THR A 428 -18.52 22.43 -108.64
C THR A 428 -19.40 22.14 -107.41
N SER A 429 -20.47 21.36 -107.56
CA SER A 429 -21.26 20.88 -106.44
C SER A 429 -20.44 19.95 -105.54
N LYS A 430 -19.65 19.04 -106.11
CA LYS A 430 -18.75 18.15 -105.36
C LYS A 430 -17.67 18.92 -104.59
N ILE A 431 -17.07 19.95 -105.18
CA ILE A 431 -16.10 20.82 -104.48
C ILE A 431 -16.78 21.54 -103.32
N SER A 432 -17.95 22.16 -103.52
CA SER A 432 -18.69 22.84 -102.44
C SER A 432 -19.06 21.88 -101.30
N LEU A 433 -19.45 20.63 -101.60
CA LEU A 433 -19.72 19.61 -100.59
C LEU A 433 -18.45 19.15 -99.86
N LEU A 434 -17.30 19.09 -100.53
CA LEU A 434 -16.00 18.77 -99.92
C LEU A 434 -15.47 19.95 -99.07
N GLU A 435 -15.68 21.19 -99.50
CA GLU A 435 -15.37 22.41 -98.73
C GLU A 435 -16.18 22.45 -97.43
N ASP A 436 -17.50 22.24 -97.51
CA ASP A 436 -18.38 22.19 -96.34
C ASP A 436 -18.06 21.01 -95.40
N ALA A 437 -17.65 19.85 -95.95
CA ALA A 437 -17.22 18.70 -95.17
C ALA A 437 -15.86 18.94 -94.49
N LYS A 438 -14.87 19.46 -95.22
CA LYS A 438 -13.56 19.86 -94.70
C LYS A 438 -13.73 20.87 -93.56
N LYS A 439 -14.50 21.93 -93.78
CA LYS A 439 -14.72 22.99 -92.78
C LYS A 439 -15.35 22.45 -91.50
N LYS A 440 -16.35 21.57 -91.59
CA LYS A 440 -16.92 20.90 -90.40
C LYS A 440 -15.88 20.07 -89.65
N LYS A 441 -14.98 19.39 -90.36
CA LYS A 441 -13.89 18.60 -89.76
C LYS A 441 -12.77 19.45 -89.16
N GLU A 442 -12.48 20.61 -89.73
CA GLU A 442 -11.60 21.62 -89.14
C GLU A 442 -12.23 22.25 -87.88
N ASP A 443 -13.52 22.60 -87.92
CA ASP A 443 -14.26 23.10 -86.75
C ASP A 443 -14.35 22.04 -85.63
N GLU A 444 -14.57 20.76 -85.96
CA GLU A 444 -14.48 19.62 -85.01
C GLU A 444 -13.07 19.52 -84.41
N ALA A 445 -12.02 19.53 -85.24
CA ALA A 445 -10.63 19.45 -84.78
C ALA A 445 -10.24 20.64 -83.87
N MET A 446 -10.73 21.85 -84.17
CA MET A 446 -10.49 23.04 -83.36
C MET A 446 -11.21 22.96 -82.00
N GLN A 447 -12.44 22.45 -81.97
CA GLN A 447 -13.16 22.16 -80.71
C GLN A 447 -12.44 21.08 -79.87
N TRP A 448 -11.95 20.01 -80.50
CA TRP A 448 -11.18 18.98 -79.80
C TRP A 448 -9.84 19.50 -79.28
N GLN A 449 -9.16 20.36 -80.05
CA GLN A 449 -7.95 21.03 -79.58
C GLN A 449 -8.23 21.91 -78.36
N GLN A 450 -9.32 22.67 -78.34
CA GLN A 450 -9.68 23.55 -77.21
C GLN A 450 -10.08 22.76 -75.94
N LYS A 451 -10.69 21.59 -76.10
CA LYS A 451 -10.94 20.63 -75.00
C LYS A 451 -9.65 19.98 -74.49
N ALA A 452 -8.72 19.64 -75.39
CA ALA A 452 -7.44 19.05 -75.01
C ALA A 452 -6.59 20.02 -74.17
N THR A 453 -6.49 21.30 -74.54
CA THR A 453 -5.76 22.29 -73.73
C THR A 453 -6.38 22.50 -72.36
N THR A 454 -7.71 22.57 -72.24
CA THR A 454 -8.37 22.74 -70.93
C THR A 454 -8.12 21.56 -69.98
N VAL A 455 -8.23 20.32 -70.47
CA VAL A 455 -7.90 19.13 -69.67
C VAL A 455 -6.40 19.09 -69.32
N GLN A 456 -5.52 19.55 -70.20
CA GLN A 456 -4.07 19.58 -69.95
C GLN A 456 -3.67 20.65 -68.92
N GLU A 457 -4.30 21.83 -68.94
CA GLU A 457 -4.10 22.89 -67.93
C GLU A 457 -4.59 22.45 -66.53
N ASP A 458 -5.69 21.71 -66.45
CA ASP A 458 -6.21 21.17 -65.18
C ASP A 458 -5.36 20.00 -64.65
N LEU A 459 -4.75 19.21 -65.55
CA LEU A 459 -3.77 18.18 -65.21
C LEU A 459 -2.46 18.75 -64.65
N GLU A 460 -2.04 19.94 -65.08
CA GLU A 460 -0.84 20.61 -64.53
C GLU A 460 -1.09 21.23 -63.15
N LYS A 461 -2.24 21.89 -62.95
CA LYS A 461 -2.65 22.42 -61.62
C LYS A 461 -2.71 21.32 -60.56
N THR A 462 -3.36 20.19 -60.88
CA THR A 462 -3.48 19.05 -59.96
C THR A 462 -2.14 18.41 -59.62
N LYS A 463 -1.16 18.41 -60.54
CA LYS A 463 0.22 17.97 -60.27
C LYS A 463 0.98 18.93 -59.34
N GLU A 464 0.81 20.25 -59.46
CA GLU A 464 1.45 21.20 -58.56
C GLU A 464 0.89 21.15 -57.13
N GLU A 465 -0.43 20.97 -56.97
CA GLU A 465 -1.06 20.81 -55.65
C GLU A 465 -0.58 19.56 -54.90
N LEU A 466 -0.30 18.46 -55.60
CA LEU A 466 0.29 17.25 -55.04
C LEU A 466 1.75 17.47 -54.61
N LYS A 467 2.54 18.19 -55.41
CA LYS A 467 3.95 18.49 -55.12
C LYS A 467 4.12 19.36 -53.88
N ASN A 468 3.23 20.34 -53.69
CA ASN A 468 3.29 21.28 -52.55
C ASN A 468 2.90 20.64 -51.19
N LYS A 469 2.26 19.46 -51.17
CA LYS A 469 1.88 18.76 -49.93
C LYS A 469 2.97 17.84 -49.35
N VAL A 470 4.08 17.61 -50.07
CA VAL A 470 5.11 16.61 -49.72
C VAL A 470 6.38 17.23 -49.10
N MET A 471 6.57 18.55 -49.15
CA MET A 471 7.78 19.23 -48.65
C MET A 471 7.51 20.23 -47.52
N ALA A 472 7.21 19.72 -46.31
CA ALA A 472 7.11 20.53 -45.09
C ALA A 472 7.59 19.76 -43.85
N ALA A 473 8.89 19.45 -43.78
CA ALA A 473 9.55 18.96 -42.57
C ALA A 473 10.94 19.61 -42.45
N HIS A 474 11.04 20.65 -41.62
CA HIS A 474 12.30 21.30 -41.28
C HIS A 474 12.34 21.53 -39.76
N ILE A 475 13.33 20.91 -39.11
CA ILE A 475 13.59 21.06 -37.67
C ILE A 475 14.84 21.95 -37.55
N GLN A 476 14.78 22.95 -36.68
CA GLN A 476 15.92 23.78 -36.29
C GLN A 476 16.22 23.58 -34.80
N GLU A 477 17.49 23.36 -34.48
CA GLU A 477 18.06 23.63 -33.16
C GLU A 477 18.48 25.11 -33.06
N PRO A 478 18.54 25.65 -31.83
CA PRO A 478 19.68 26.48 -31.47
C PRO A 478 20.27 26.18 -30.07
N LEU A 479 21.51 26.65 -29.87
CA LEU A 479 22.38 26.44 -28.69
C LEU A 479 22.31 27.57 -27.65
N ASN A 480 22.96 27.32 -26.48
CA ASN A 480 23.43 28.25 -25.43
C ASN A 480 22.38 28.81 -24.43
N ALA A 481 22.71 29.14 -23.17
CA ALA A 481 23.84 28.78 -22.27
C ALA A 481 23.55 29.27 -20.80
N GLU A 482 24.48 28.98 -19.88
CA GLU A 482 24.76 29.64 -18.57
C GLU A 482 24.07 29.19 -17.24
N ASN A 483 24.95 28.71 -16.33
CA ASN A 483 25.16 29.07 -14.91
C ASN A 483 24.23 28.71 -13.71
N GLU A 484 24.93 28.71 -12.55
CA GLU A 484 24.55 28.67 -11.12
C GLU A 484 24.33 27.26 -10.53
N GLN A 485 25.31 26.68 -9.81
CA GLN A 485 25.83 26.93 -8.44
C GLN A 485 24.95 26.42 -7.28
N ASP A 486 25.54 25.44 -6.57
CA ASP A 486 25.57 25.22 -5.12
C ASP A 486 24.25 24.83 -4.41
N ASP A 487 24.24 24.08 -3.30
CA ASP A 487 25.33 23.56 -2.43
C ASP A 487 24.89 22.24 -1.74
N GLU A 488 25.59 21.85 -0.68
CA GLU A 488 25.27 20.85 0.35
C GLU A 488 25.69 19.38 0.08
N ASN A 489 26.84 19.01 0.65
CA ASN A 489 27.07 17.66 1.16
C ASN A 489 27.74 17.75 2.54
N ASP A 490 27.02 17.33 3.58
CA ASP A 490 27.40 17.38 5.00
C ASP A 490 27.90 16.00 5.45
N GLU A 491 29.07 15.91 6.09
CA GLU A 491 29.51 14.63 6.68
C GLU A 491 30.55 14.75 7.82
N SER A 492 30.13 14.26 9.01
CA SER A 492 30.98 13.82 10.14
C SER A 492 31.70 14.92 10.98
N ASN A 493 32.06 14.70 12.25
CA ASN A 493 32.14 13.45 13.01
C ASN A 493 31.89 13.68 14.53
N ALA A 494 31.79 12.58 15.27
CA ALA A 494 31.49 12.51 16.71
C ALA A 494 32.48 13.23 17.64
N GLU A 495 32.00 13.58 18.84
CA GLU A 495 32.71 13.17 20.05
C GLU A 495 31.76 12.97 21.24
N ALA A 496 32.12 12.05 22.13
CA ALA A 496 31.39 11.75 23.36
C ALA A 496 32.30 11.97 24.56
N SER A 497 31.76 12.43 25.68
CA SER A 497 32.28 12.10 27.01
C SER A 497 31.22 12.32 28.07
N ALA A 498 31.23 11.43 29.06
CA ALA A 498 30.37 11.48 30.23
C ALA A 498 31.26 11.39 31.48
N GLU A 499 30.97 12.16 32.51
CA GLU A 499 31.51 11.95 33.85
C GLU A 499 30.40 11.95 34.91
N PHE A 500 30.59 11.13 35.93
CA PHE A 500 29.66 10.86 37.02
C PHE A 500 30.17 11.45 38.33
N THR A 501 29.38 12.29 38.97
CA THR A 501 29.16 12.43 40.43
C THR A 501 27.93 13.33 40.59
N ASP A 502 27.01 13.16 41.54
CA ASP A 502 27.02 12.37 42.77
C ASP A 502 25.64 11.72 43.00
N ALA A 503 25.40 11.08 44.15
CA ALA A 503 24.13 10.44 44.50
C ALA A 503 22.95 11.43 44.67
N ALA A 504 22.45 11.99 43.57
CA ALA A 504 21.24 12.81 43.54
C ALA A 504 20.02 11.98 43.93
N THR A 505 19.20 12.52 44.84
CA THR A 505 17.90 11.93 45.17
C THR A 505 17.00 12.04 43.93
N TYR A 506 16.85 10.96 43.17
CA TYR A 506 15.99 10.91 41.98
C TYR A 506 14.53 11.21 42.37
N LYS A 507 14.16 12.48 42.26
CA LYS A 507 12.79 13.01 42.39
C LYS A 507 12.15 13.24 41.02
N ASP A 508 12.51 12.42 40.04
CA ASP A 508 11.78 12.40 38.77
C ASP A 508 10.35 11.91 39.05
N ARG A 509 9.41 12.84 38.90
CA ARG A 509 7.97 12.68 39.08
C ARG A 509 7.21 13.06 37.81
N SER A 510 7.85 12.91 36.64
CA SER A 510 7.25 13.20 35.34
C SER A 510 5.92 12.45 35.09
N GLU A 511 5.64 11.36 35.81
CA GLU A 511 4.32 10.70 35.77
C GLU A 511 3.17 11.58 36.28
N GLU A 512 3.45 12.54 37.18
CA GLU A 512 2.44 13.44 37.74
C GLU A 512 1.99 14.48 36.71
N GLU A 513 2.81 14.81 35.70
CA GLU A 513 2.50 15.79 34.64
C GLU A 513 1.87 15.16 33.39
N ARG A 514 1.71 13.83 33.36
CA ARG A 514 1.25 13.10 32.18
C ARG A 514 -0.15 13.51 31.71
N MET A 515 -0.31 13.59 30.39
CA MET A 515 -1.57 13.83 29.68
C MET A 515 -1.94 12.62 28.81
N THR A 516 -3.23 12.48 28.49
CA THR A 516 -3.73 11.47 27.56
C THR A 516 -3.26 11.72 26.12
N GLU A 517 -3.19 10.69 25.30
CA GLU A 517 -2.94 10.81 23.86
C GLU A 517 -4.01 11.68 23.20
N ALA A 518 -5.27 11.60 23.66
CA ALA A 518 -6.36 12.43 23.17
C ALA A 518 -6.20 13.94 23.48
N GLU A 519 -5.47 14.30 24.54
CA GLU A 519 -5.09 15.69 24.84
C GLU A 519 -3.85 16.15 24.06
N LYS A 520 -2.91 15.23 23.78
CA LYS A 520 -1.69 15.51 23.01
C LYS A 520 -1.96 15.62 21.50
N ASN A 521 -2.95 14.90 20.99
CA ASN A 521 -3.14 14.64 19.56
C ASN A 521 -4.52 15.12 19.09
N GLU A 522 -4.55 16.32 18.48
CA GLU A 522 -5.78 16.95 17.99
C GLU A 522 -6.51 16.09 16.92
N ARG A 523 -5.78 15.30 16.11
CA ARG A 523 -6.39 14.37 15.15
C ARG A 523 -7.16 13.27 15.88
N LEU A 524 -6.54 12.65 16.89
CA LEU A 524 -7.21 11.63 17.71
C LEU A 524 -8.45 12.20 18.41
N GLN A 525 -8.36 13.41 18.97
CA GLN A 525 -9.50 14.07 19.61
C GLN A 525 -10.67 14.26 18.62
N LYS A 526 -10.39 14.74 17.40
CA LYS A 526 -11.39 14.89 16.33
C LYS A 526 -11.99 13.55 15.92
N HIS A 527 -11.18 12.49 15.80
CA HIS A 527 -11.65 11.16 15.45
C HIS A 527 -12.62 10.59 16.50
N LEU A 528 -12.29 10.71 17.79
CA LEU A 528 -13.15 10.25 18.89
C LEU A 528 -14.47 11.05 18.96
N LEU A 529 -14.42 12.37 18.72
CA LEU A 529 -15.63 13.21 18.65
C LEU A 529 -16.54 12.85 17.46
N ALA A 530 -15.95 12.57 16.29
CA ALA A 530 -16.70 12.12 15.12
C ALA A 530 -17.40 10.78 15.39
N LEU A 531 -16.66 9.79 15.89
CA LEU A 531 -17.21 8.48 16.29
C LEU A 531 -18.30 8.58 17.35
N SER A 532 -18.10 9.42 18.37
CA SER A 532 -19.13 9.66 19.39
C SER A 532 -20.42 10.24 18.78
N SER A 533 -20.31 11.10 17.77
CA SER A 533 -21.46 11.66 17.05
C SER A 533 -22.16 10.62 16.14
N GLU A 534 -21.38 9.84 15.38
CA GLU A 534 -21.87 8.79 14.49
C GLU A 534 -22.64 7.68 15.24
N LEU A 535 -22.16 7.30 16.42
CA LEU A 535 -22.75 6.23 17.23
C LEU A 535 -23.96 6.69 18.05
N ALA A 536 -24.05 7.98 18.40
CA ALA A 536 -25.11 8.52 19.25
C ALA A 536 -26.52 8.20 18.72
N ASN A 537 -26.74 8.32 17.40
CA ASN A 537 -28.04 8.06 16.76
C ASN A 537 -28.47 6.58 16.81
N ALA A 538 -27.52 5.66 16.92
CA ALA A 538 -27.79 4.22 16.98
C ALA A 538 -27.84 3.66 18.41
N ARG A 539 -27.49 4.46 19.43
CA ARG A 539 -27.34 4.01 20.81
C ARG A 539 -28.67 3.66 21.47
N ASP A 540 -28.69 2.57 22.22
CA ASP A 540 -29.80 2.18 23.07
C ASP A 540 -29.53 2.56 24.53
N GLU A 541 -30.09 3.70 24.95
CA GLU A 541 -29.97 4.23 26.32
C GLU A 541 -30.40 3.23 27.41
N SER A 542 -31.30 2.28 27.10
CA SER A 542 -31.77 1.27 28.06
C SER A 542 -30.74 0.20 28.38
N LYS A 543 -29.66 0.08 27.58
CA LYS A 543 -28.64 -0.96 27.67
C LYS A 543 -27.30 -0.47 28.25
N LYS A 544 -27.24 0.77 28.74
CA LYS A 544 -26.04 1.31 29.41
C LYS A 544 -25.70 0.48 30.64
N THR A 545 -24.47 0.00 30.71
CA THR A 545 -23.96 -0.68 31.91
C THR A 545 -23.53 0.33 32.97
N VAL A 546 -23.29 -0.15 34.19
CA VAL A 546 -22.76 0.66 35.29
C VAL A 546 -21.46 1.37 34.90
N ASN A 547 -20.57 0.70 34.15
CA ASN A 547 -19.31 1.29 33.70
C ASN A 547 -19.52 2.38 32.63
N ASP A 548 -20.49 2.20 31.70
CA ASP A 548 -20.82 3.25 30.73
C ASP A 548 -21.35 4.52 31.43
N ILE A 549 -22.11 4.37 32.52
CA ILE A 549 -22.63 5.48 33.33
C ILE A 549 -21.50 6.18 34.10
N ILE A 550 -20.61 5.43 34.76
CA ILE A 550 -19.46 5.98 35.50
C ILE A 550 -18.52 6.73 34.56
N HIS A 551 -18.22 6.17 33.39
CA HIS A 551 -17.37 6.81 32.39
C HIS A 551 -18.00 8.10 31.83
N ALA A 552 -19.29 8.07 31.49
CA ALA A 552 -20.00 9.28 31.06
C ALA A 552 -20.00 10.39 32.12
N GLU A 553 -20.11 10.03 33.41
CA GLU A 553 -20.00 10.99 34.52
C GLU A 553 -18.59 11.57 34.65
N ASN A 554 -17.55 10.74 34.47
CA ASN A 554 -16.15 11.19 34.47
C ASN A 554 -15.90 12.19 33.34
N MET A 555 -16.29 11.85 32.11
CA MET A 555 -16.16 12.72 30.95
C MET A 555 -16.92 14.04 31.12
N ARG A 556 -18.16 13.99 31.66
CA ARG A 556 -18.96 15.20 31.98
C ARG A 556 -18.28 16.08 33.03
N ALA A 557 -17.60 15.49 34.00
CA ALA A 557 -16.85 16.20 35.03
C ALA A 557 -15.44 16.64 34.58
N GLY A 558 -15.06 16.43 33.32
CA GLY A 558 -13.72 16.72 32.80
C GLY A 558 -12.60 15.86 33.42
N ARG A 559 -12.95 14.68 33.97
CA ARG A 559 -12.02 13.73 34.56
C ARG A 559 -11.52 12.73 33.52
N ASP A 560 -10.21 12.52 33.51
CA ASP A 560 -9.52 11.41 32.84
C ASP A 560 -8.65 10.64 33.86
N LYS A 561 -7.95 9.61 33.37
CA LYS A 561 -7.04 8.77 34.16
C LYS A 561 -6.00 9.58 34.94
N TYR A 562 -5.25 10.47 34.30
CA TYR A 562 -4.13 11.18 34.92
C TYR A 562 -4.58 12.35 35.79
N LYS A 563 -5.63 13.10 35.40
CA LYS A 563 -6.27 14.09 36.28
C LYS A 563 -6.81 13.44 37.56
N THR A 564 -7.45 12.28 37.44
CA THR A 564 -7.95 11.53 38.60
C THR A 564 -6.79 11.04 39.49
N LEU A 565 -5.73 10.47 38.89
CA LEU A 565 -4.52 10.05 39.62
C LEU A 565 -3.83 11.21 40.36
N ARG A 566 -3.69 12.39 39.73
CA ARG A 566 -3.21 13.61 40.39
C ARG A 566 -4.09 13.98 41.58
N GLN A 567 -5.41 14.01 41.39
CA GLN A 567 -6.37 14.41 42.42
C GLN A 567 -6.29 13.50 43.66
N ILE A 568 -6.34 12.18 43.50
CA ILE A 568 -6.30 11.21 44.61
C ILE A 568 -4.91 11.06 45.26
N ARG A 569 -3.86 11.64 44.68
CA ARG A 569 -2.50 11.71 45.24
C ARG A 569 -2.22 12.99 46.01
N SER A 570 -3.08 13.99 45.87
CA SER A 570 -2.97 15.25 46.61
C SER A 570 -3.06 15.03 48.13
N GLY A 571 -2.56 16.00 48.89
CA GLY A 571 -2.44 15.87 50.35
C GLY A 571 -1.30 14.96 50.81
N ASN A 572 -1.04 14.99 52.11
CA ASN A 572 0.02 14.17 52.70
C ASN A 572 -0.42 12.70 52.87
N THR A 573 0.54 11.79 53.10
CA THR A 573 0.25 10.35 53.24
C THR A 573 -0.74 10.06 54.37
N LYS A 574 -0.62 10.76 55.51
CA LYS A 574 -1.52 10.54 56.66
C LYS A 574 -2.97 10.86 56.28
N GLN A 575 -3.20 12.02 55.65
CA GLN A 575 -4.53 12.43 55.20
C GLN A 575 -5.20 11.36 54.32
N ARG A 576 -4.47 10.82 53.32
CA ARG A 576 -5.00 9.79 52.42
C ARG A 576 -5.26 8.44 53.12
N ILE A 577 -4.50 8.10 54.17
CA ILE A 577 -4.78 6.94 55.03
C ILE A 577 -6.04 7.19 55.88
N ASP A 578 -6.15 8.38 56.48
CA ASP A 578 -7.31 8.77 57.28
C ASP A 578 -8.60 8.80 56.42
N GLU A 579 -8.53 9.25 55.16
CA GLU A 579 -9.61 9.20 54.18
C GLU A 579 -10.04 7.76 53.84
N PHE A 580 -9.10 6.84 53.60
CA PHE A 580 -9.38 5.42 53.35
C PHE A 580 -10.04 4.71 54.54
N GLU A 581 -9.61 5.01 55.77
CA GLU A 581 -10.24 4.50 56.98
C GLU A 581 -11.57 5.21 57.29
N CYS A 582 -11.89 6.31 56.60
CA CYS A 582 -13.18 7.01 56.67
C CYS A 582 -14.27 6.43 55.76
N MET A 583 -13.90 5.71 54.70
CA MET A 583 -14.82 5.00 53.79
C MET A 583 -15.62 3.88 54.47
#